data_AF-A0A7S2PFQ7-F1
#
_entry.id   AF-A0A7S2PFQ7-F1
#
_cell.length_a   1.000
_cell.length_b   1.000
_cell.length_c   1.000
_cell.angle_alpha   90.00
_cell.angle_beta   90.00
_cell.angle_gamma   90.00
#
_symmetry.space_group_name_H-M   'P 1'
#
loop_
_entity.id
_entity.type
_entity.pdbx_description
1 polymer ?
#
loop_
_entity_poly.entity_id
_entity_poly.type
_entity_poly.pdbx_seq_one_letter_code
_entity_poly.pdbx_strand_id
1 'polypeptide(L)'
;RAAARGESIALLPGGIDEMTLTDGTSPDTKLVMIGRMGYAKLAIENGMDIVPGFCFGEKWIHKTVQLPLVLRRLLRRARISGTMLKGRGPTFVGFLGVPLGFVW
;
A
#
# COMPACT_ATOMS: atom_id res chain seq x y z
N ARG A 1 0.46 21.60 -5.48
CA ARG A 1 1.70 22.40 -5.29
C ARG A 1 2.88 21.80 -6.06
N ALA A 2 3.25 20.52 -5.84
CA ALA A 2 4.27 19.86 -6.67
C ALA A 2 3.87 19.78 -8.16
N ALA A 3 2.62 19.39 -8.44
CA ALA A 3 2.11 19.30 -9.82
C ALA A 3 2.18 20.64 -10.57
N ALA A 4 1.76 21.73 -9.90
CA ALA A 4 1.83 23.09 -10.45
C ALA A 4 3.25 23.59 -10.74
N ARG A 5 4.29 22.96 -10.17
CA ARG A 5 5.70 23.27 -10.44
C ARG A 5 6.31 22.40 -11.55
N GLY A 6 5.54 21.49 -12.13
CA GLY A 6 6.04 20.56 -13.15
C GLY A 6 6.95 19.45 -12.60
N GLU A 7 6.87 19.16 -11.29
CA GLU A 7 7.65 18.08 -10.68
C GLU A 7 7.04 16.69 -10.99
N SER A 8 7.89 15.68 -11.08
CA SER A 8 7.45 14.28 -11.12
C SER A 8 6.85 13.87 -9.77
N ILE A 9 5.69 13.22 -9.79
CA ILE A 9 4.97 12.81 -8.58
C ILE A 9 4.74 11.30 -8.63
N ALA A 10 5.24 10.60 -7.61
CA ALA A 10 4.88 9.22 -7.36
C ALA A 10 3.64 9.16 -6.46
N LEU A 11 2.58 8.52 -6.93
CA LEU A 11 1.36 8.26 -6.15
C LEU A 11 1.23 6.76 -5.94
N LEU A 12 0.99 6.36 -4.68
CA LEU A 12 0.63 4.99 -4.32
C LEU A 12 -0.89 4.99 -4.03
N PRO A 13 -1.74 4.67 -5.03
CA PRO A 13 -3.19 4.67 -4.87
C PRO A 13 -3.60 3.49 -3.98
N GLY A 14 -3.47 3.69 -2.68
CA GLY A 14 -3.56 2.64 -1.68
C GLY A 14 -3.79 3.21 -0.28
N GLY A 15 -3.62 2.39 0.75
CA GLY A 15 -3.75 2.85 2.13
C GLY A 15 -4.31 1.78 3.05
N ILE A 16 -5.14 2.19 4.00
CA ILE A 16 -5.65 1.30 5.06
C ILE A 16 -6.39 0.08 4.49
N ASP A 17 -7.15 0.26 3.40
CA ASP A 17 -7.91 -0.84 2.78
C ASP A 17 -6.98 -1.91 2.20
N GLU A 18 -5.97 -1.52 1.43
CA GLU A 18 -4.98 -2.46 0.89
C GLU A 18 -4.22 -3.16 2.02
N MET A 19 -3.78 -2.42 3.05
CA MET A 19 -3.11 -3.01 4.20
C MET A 19 -3.99 -3.97 5.02
N THR A 20 -5.31 -3.81 4.97
CA THR A 20 -6.27 -4.73 5.61
C THR A 20 -6.49 -5.98 4.76
N LEU A 21 -6.40 -5.85 3.44
CA LEU A 21 -6.58 -6.93 2.47
C LEU A 21 -5.29 -7.72 2.20
N THR A 22 -4.13 -7.17 2.57
CA THR A 22 -2.83 -7.85 2.45
C THR A 22 -2.81 -9.16 3.22
N ASP A 23 -2.46 -10.21 2.49
CA ASP A 23 -2.23 -11.55 3.00
C ASP A 23 -0.80 -11.98 2.66
N GLY A 24 0.04 -12.11 3.68
CA GLY A 24 1.43 -12.54 3.53
C GLY A 24 1.59 -14.03 3.20
N THR A 25 0.52 -14.83 3.27
CA THR A 25 0.54 -16.27 2.96
C THR A 25 0.08 -16.58 1.53
N SER A 26 -0.66 -15.67 0.90
CA SER A 26 -1.12 -15.80 -0.48
C SER A 26 -0.13 -15.15 -1.46
N PRO A 27 0.11 -15.76 -2.64
CA PRO A 27 0.83 -15.08 -3.72
C PRO A 27 0.04 -13.89 -4.29
N ASP A 28 -1.28 -13.87 -4.12
CA ASP A 28 -2.14 -12.82 -4.69
C ASP A 28 -2.04 -11.51 -3.92
N THR A 29 -1.99 -10.40 -4.66
CA THR A 29 -2.02 -9.04 -4.10
C THR A 29 -3.31 -8.36 -4.52
N LYS A 30 -4.09 -7.89 -3.53
CA LYS A 30 -5.36 -7.23 -3.77
C LYS A 30 -5.16 -5.72 -3.89
N LEU A 31 -5.56 -5.17 -5.03
CA LEU A 31 -5.47 -3.74 -5.33
C LEU A 31 -6.85 -3.09 -5.17
N VAL A 32 -6.89 -1.87 -4.63
CA VAL A 32 -8.14 -1.11 -4.39
C VAL A 32 -8.22 0.13 -5.29
N MET A 33 -7.70 0.04 -6.52
CA MET A 33 -7.56 1.20 -7.40
C MET A 33 -8.85 1.62 -8.13
N ILE A 34 -9.78 0.69 -8.42
CA ILE A 34 -10.95 0.96 -9.28
C ILE A 34 -11.82 2.10 -8.71
N GLY A 35 -11.94 2.20 -7.39
CA GLY A 35 -12.72 3.26 -6.74
C GLY A 35 -11.95 4.56 -6.48
N ARG A 36 -10.68 4.68 -6.87
CA ARG A 36 -9.76 5.74 -6.40
C ARG A 36 -9.15 6.51 -7.56
N MET A 37 -9.96 7.31 -8.25
CA MET A 37 -9.56 8.05 -9.45
C MET A 37 -8.85 9.40 -9.21
N GLY A 38 -8.40 9.67 -7.98
CA GLY A 38 -7.75 10.94 -7.64
C GLY A 38 -6.45 11.19 -8.42
N TYR A 39 -5.70 10.13 -8.73
CA TYR A 39 -4.49 10.21 -9.55
C TYR A 39 -4.82 10.63 -11.00
N ALA A 40 -5.89 10.06 -11.58
CA ALA A 40 -6.34 10.39 -12.92
C ALA A 40 -6.86 11.83 -13.01
N LYS A 41 -7.64 12.25 -11.99
CA LYS A 41 -8.10 13.64 -11.88
C LYS A 41 -6.92 14.62 -11.82
N LEU A 42 -5.90 14.33 -10.99
CA LEU A 42 -4.71 15.18 -10.86
C LEU A 42 -3.96 15.31 -12.20
N ALA A 43 -3.81 14.20 -12.92
CA ALA A 43 -3.13 14.18 -14.21
C ALA A 43 -3.87 15.01 -15.26
N ILE A 44 -5.20 14.86 -15.37
CA ILE A 44 -6.03 15.64 -16.29
C ILE A 44 -5.97 17.14 -15.98
N GLU A 45 -6.09 17.52 -14.70
CA GLU A 45 -6.08 18.92 -14.28
C GLU A 45 -4.75 19.64 -14.55
N ASN A 46 -3.65 18.90 -14.63
CA ASN A 46 -2.30 19.46 -14.81
C ASN A 46 -1.65 19.08 -16.14
N GLY A 47 -2.37 18.39 -17.04
CA GLY A 47 -1.84 17.93 -18.32
C GLY A 47 -0.62 17.00 -18.20
N MET A 48 -0.61 16.14 -17.18
CA MET A 48 0.52 15.23 -16.90
C MET A 48 0.26 13.84 -17.48
N ASP A 49 1.32 13.16 -17.92
CA ASP A 49 1.27 11.75 -18.28
C ASP A 49 1.22 10.84 -17.05
N ILE A 50 0.49 9.73 -17.15
CA ILE A 50 0.41 8.70 -16.11
C ILE A 50 1.29 7.52 -16.50
N VAL A 51 2.27 7.21 -15.66
CA VAL A 51 3.12 6.00 -15.80
C VAL A 51 2.72 5.00 -14.72
N PRO A 52 2.09 3.86 -15.07
CA PRO A 52 1.68 2.86 -14.09
C PRO A 52 2.86 2.02 -13.59
N GLY A 53 3.20 2.16 -12.31
CA GLY A 53 4.20 1.34 -11.64
C GLY A 53 3.59 0.30 -10.69
N PHE A 54 4.14 -0.90 -10.67
CA PHE A 54 3.77 -1.96 -9.72
C PHE A 54 5.00 -2.48 -8.98
N CYS A 55 4.92 -2.54 -7.66
CA CYS A 55 5.95 -3.16 -6.79
C CYS A 55 5.38 -4.44 -6.16
N PHE A 56 6.21 -5.48 -6.11
CA PHE A 56 5.85 -6.81 -5.61
C PHE A 56 6.84 -7.27 -4.54
N GLY A 57 6.36 -8.17 -3.68
CA GLY A 57 7.17 -8.83 -2.65
C GLY A 57 7.27 -8.09 -1.32
N GLU A 58 6.87 -6.81 -1.26
CA GLU A 58 6.91 -6.03 -0.01
C GLU A 58 6.12 -6.68 1.14
N LYS A 59 5.01 -7.35 0.82
CA LYS A 59 4.18 -8.06 1.81
C LYS A 59 4.91 -9.17 2.56
N TRP A 60 6.02 -9.68 2.04
CA TRP A 60 6.82 -10.74 2.65
C TRP A 60 7.99 -10.19 3.47
N ILE A 61 8.26 -8.88 3.41
CA ILE A 61 9.30 -8.22 4.22
C ILE A 61 8.95 -8.29 5.72
N HIS A 62 7.66 -8.22 6.06
CA HIS A 62 7.18 -8.30 7.44
C HIS A 62 6.12 -9.39 7.57
N LYS A 63 6.08 -10.04 8.74
CA LYS A 63 4.95 -10.91 9.05
C LYS A 63 3.74 -10.06 9.40
N THR A 64 2.70 -10.16 8.57
CA THR A 64 1.43 -9.48 8.81
C THR A 64 0.66 -10.20 9.90
N VAL A 65 0.40 -9.52 11.02
CA VAL A 65 -0.46 -10.04 12.10
C VAL A 65 -1.76 -9.28 12.08
N GLN A 66 -2.82 -10.01 11.76
CA GLN A 66 -4.15 -9.47 11.61
C GLN A 66 -4.87 -9.52 12.97
N LEU A 67 -5.21 -8.36 13.56
CA LEU A 67 -6.00 -8.30 14.81
C LEU A 67 -7.38 -8.97 14.67
N PRO A 68 -8.06 -9.38 15.76
CA PRO A 68 -9.40 -9.95 15.69
C PRO A 68 -10.40 -9.03 14.95
N LEU A 69 -11.37 -9.61 14.24
CA LEU A 69 -12.36 -8.90 13.41
C LEU A 69 -13.07 -7.75 14.13
N VAL A 70 -13.44 -7.98 15.40
CA VAL A 70 -14.12 -6.99 16.25
C VAL A 70 -13.22 -5.77 16.48
N LEU A 71 -11.96 -5.99 16.82
CA LEU A 71 -10.99 -4.93 17.09
C LEU A 71 -10.65 -4.16 15.81
N ARG A 72 -10.49 -4.85 14.66
CA ARG A 72 -10.31 -4.19 13.36
C ARG A 72 -11.48 -3.27 13.02
N ARG A 73 -12.72 -3.72 13.27
CA ARG A 73 -13.93 -2.93 12.97
C ARG A 73 -13.99 -1.67 13.83
N LEU A 74 -13.58 -1.77 15.10
CA LEU A 74 -13.47 -0.63 15.99
C LEU A 74 -12.38 0.34 15.52
N LEU A 75 -11.17 -0.16 15.24
CA LEU A 75 -10.03 0.66 14.80
C LEU A 75 -10.29 1.36 13.46
N ARG A 76 -11.03 0.70 12.54
CA ARG A 76 -11.44 1.33 11.27
C ARG A 76 -12.30 2.58 11.46
N ARG A 77 -13.13 2.65 12.52
CA ARG A 77 -13.89 3.89 12.84
C ARG A 77 -12.97 5.06 13.18
N ALA A 78 -11.81 4.77 13.77
CA ALA A 78 -10.78 5.76 14.10
C ALA A 78 -9.75 5.98 12.97
N ARG A 79 -9.96 5.42 11.76
CA ARG A 79 -8.99 5.44 10.65
C ARG A 79 -7.63 4.83 11.01
N ILE A 80 -7.63 3.86 11.91
CA ILE A 80 -6.44 3.08 12.27
C ILE A 80 -6.55 1.73 11.59
N SER A 81 -5.47 1.30 10.95
CA SER A 81 -5.41 -0.05 10.41
C SER A 81 -5.26 -1.07 11.52
N GLY A 82 -6.10 -2.11 11.50
CA GLY A 82 -6.02 -3.23 12.43
C GLY A 82 -4.96 -4.27 12.07
N THR A 83 -3.96 -3.87 11.28
CA THR A 83 -2.88 -4.74 10.78
C THR A 83 -1.58 -4.35 11.47
N MET A 84 -0.92 -5.32 12.12
CA MET A 84 0.42 -5.13 12.67
C MET A 84 1.47 -5.77 11.78
N LEU A 85 2.64 -5.15 11.71
CA LEU A 85 3.81 -5.66 10.99
C LEU A 85 4.84 -6.13 12.01
N LYS A 86 5.17 -7.42 12.00
CA LYS A 86 6.21 -8.00 12.84
C LYS A 86 7.47 -8.22 12.01
N GLY A 87 8.56 -7.57 12.44
CA GLY A 87 9.88 -7.73 11.87
C GLY A 87 10.71 -8.82 12.57
N ARG A 88 12.03 -8.67 12.49
CA ARG A 88 13.02 -9.60 13.05
C ARG A 88 13.17 -9.38 14.56
N GLY A 89 12.77 -10.38 15.36
CA GLY A 89 12.81 -10.31 16.82
C GLY A 89 11.81 -9.29 17.39
N PRO A 90 12.20 -8.45 18.38
CA PRO A 90 11.37 -7.36 18.89
C PRO A 90 11.42 -6.09 18.02
N THR A 91 12.12 -6.11 16.89
CA THR A 91 12.33 -4.93 16.05
C THR A 91 11.34 -4.84 14.90
N PHE A 92 11.16 -3.64 14.35
CA PHE A 92 10.41 -3.40 13.11
C PHE A 92 11.25 -3.64 11.84
N VAL A 93 12.46 -4.19 11.97
CA VAL A 93 13.34 -4.47 10.83
C VAL A 93 12.79 -5.63 10.01
N GLY A 94 12.71 -5.46 8.69
CA GLY A 94 12.22 -6.50 7.77
C GLY A 94 13.09 -7.76 7.72
N PHE A 95 12.52 -8.83 7.20
CA PHE A 95 13.25 -10.05 6.85
C PHE A 95 14.05 -9.84 5.57
N LEU A 96 15.20 -10.51 5.47
CA LEU A 96 16.10 -10.46 4.30
C LEU A 96 15.85 -11.64 3.37
N GLY A 97 16.31 -11.53 2.12
CA GLY A 97 16.18 -12.60 1.11
C GLY A 97 14.79 -12.74 0.51
N VAL A 98 13.94 -11.72 0.68
CA VAL A 98 12.60 -11.68 0.10
C VAL A 98 12.70 -11.33 -1.39
N PRO A 99 12.03 -12.07 -2.30
CA PRO A 99 12.00 -11.73 -3.71
C PRO A 99 11.20 -10.44 -3.91
N LEU A 100 11.91 -9.35 -4.21
CA LEU A 100 11.32 -8.07 -4.58
C LEU A 100 11.33 -7.92 -6.10
N GLY A 101 10.25 -7.37 -6.65
CA GLY A 101 10.12 -7.12 -8.07
C GLY A 101 9.39 -5.81 -8.32
N PHE A 102 9.64 -5.20 -9.48
CA PHE A 102 8.92 -4.01 -9.91
C PHE A 102 8.70 -4.02 -11.43
N VAL A 103 7.67 -3.33 -11.89
CA VAL A 103 7.34 -3.11 -13.30
C VAL A 103 6.90 -1.64 -13.45
N TRP A 104 7.37 -0.96 -14.50
CA TRP A 104 7.00 0.41 -14.89
C TRP A 104 6.52 0.45 -16.33
#